data_AF-A0A0C3J253-F1
#
_entry.id   AF-A0A0C3J253-F1
#
_cell.length_a   1.000
_cell.length_b   1.000
_cell.length_c   1.000
_cell.angle_alpha   90.00
_cell.angle_beta   90.00
_cell.angle_gamma   90.00
#
_symmetry.space_group_name_H-M   'P 1'
#
loop_
_entity.id
_entity.type
_entity.pdbx_description
1 polymer ?
#
loop_
_entity_poly.entity_id
_entity_poly.type
_entity_poly.pdbx_seq_one_letter_code
_entity_poly.pdbx_strand_id
1 'polypeptide(L)' 'ELARILGVSRMTLWRTMRKHGLKRSYTLLSNDELDVLVKAFKIRKPESGFRYLLGHLRCNGIRIQ' A
#
# COMPACT_ATOMS: atom_id res chain seq x y z
N GLU A 1 -11.42 -3.69 -7.57
CA GLU A 1 -10.47 -4.74 -8.01
C GLU A 1 -10.82 -6.14 -7.52
N LEU A 2 -10.28 -6.62 -6.39
CA LEU A 2 -10.11 -8.06 -6.14
C LEU A 2 -11.41 -8.87 -6.14
N ALA A 3 -12.48 -8.34 -5.54
CA ALA A 3 -13.79 -8.99 -5.51
C ALA A 3 -14.37 -9.20 -6.92
N ARG A 4 -14.20 -8.21 -7.81
CA ARG A 4 -14.64 -8.28 -9.20
C ARG A 4 -13.84 -9.32 -9.99
N ILE A 5 -12.53 -9.36 -9.79
CA ILE A 5 -11.63 -10.35 -10.42
C ILE A 5 -12.00 -11.78 -9.98
N LEU A 6 -12.33 -11.95 -8.70
CA LEU A 6 -12.73 -13.22 -8.12
C LEU A 6 -14.21 -13.59 -8.37
N GLY A 7 -14.99 -12.73 -9.04
CA GLY A 7 -16.41 -12.97 -9.30
C GLY A 7 -17.30 -13.01 -8.04
N VAL A 8 -16.85 -12.43 -6.93
CA VAL A 8 -17.57 -12.47 -5.64
C VAL A 8 -18.00 -11.08 -5.19
N SER A 9 -19.04 -11.03 -4.35
CA SER A 9 -19.40 -9.77 -3.68
C SER A 9 -18.28 -9.30 -2.75
N ARG A 10 -18.17 -7.98 -2.56
CA ARG A 10 -17.18 -7.40 -1.63
C ARG A 10 -17.33 -7.95 -0.21
N MET A 11 -18.56 -8.21 0.21
CA MET A 11 -18.85 -8.79 1.52
C MET A 11 -18.30 -10.21 1.65
N THR A 12 -18.46 -11.03 0.61
CA THR A 12 -17.93 -12.40 0.56
C THR A 12 -16.41 -12.37 0.67
N LEU A 13 -15.74 -11.54 -0.15
CA LEU A 13 -14.29 -11.38 -0.07
C LEU A 13 -13.84 -10.97 1.33
N TRP A 14 -14.50 -9.99 1.94
CA TRP A 14 -14.15 -9.52 3.28
C TRP A 14 -14.34 -10.60 4.36
N ARG A 15 -15.44 -11.36 4.31
CA ARG A 15 -15.68 -12.50 5.22
C ARG A 15 -14.61 -13.58 5.06
N THR A 16 -14.24 -13.91 3.83
CA THR A 16 -13.18 -14.89 3.54
C THR A 16 -11.84 -14.40 4.05
N MET A 17 -11.46 -13.15 3.76
CA MET A 17 -10.23 -12.56 4.30
C MET A 17 -10.18 -12.65 5.82
N ARG A 18 -11.28 -12.28 6.51
CA ARG A 18 -11.38 -12.38 7.97
C ARG A 18 -11.28 -13.82 8.47
N LYS A 19 -11.94 -14.79 7.81
CA LYS A 19 -11.88 -16.21 8.16
C LYS A 19 -10.44 -16.75 8.11
N HIS A 20 -9.64 -16.26 7.17
CA HIS A 20 -8.23 -16.63 7.01
C HIS A 20 -7.25 -15.70 7.76
N GLY A 21 -7.74 -14.81 8.64
CA GLY A 21 -6.90 -13.88 9.39
C GLY A 21 -6.25 -12.77 8.55
N LEU A 22 -6.59 -12.65 7.26
CA LEU A 22 -6.08 -11.63 6.37
C LEU A 22 -6.71 -10.28 6.71
N LYS A 23 -5.88 -9.34 7.12
CA LYS A 23 -6.27 -7.96 7.42
C LYS A 23 -5.49 -7.01 6.51
N ARG A 24 -6.14 -5.89 6.17
CA ARG A 24 -5.42 -4.74 5.58
C ARG A 24 -4.69 -4.02 6.71
N SER A 25 -3.38 -4.18 6.78
CA SER A 25 -2.52 -3.44 7.70
C SER A 25 -1.76 -2.32 6.97
N TYR A 26 -1.27 -1.38 7.76
CA TYR A 26 -0.19 -0.49 7.35
C TYR A 26 1.14 -1.17 7.65
N THR A 27 2.17 -0.79 6.91
CA THR A 27 3.54 -1.22 7.19
C THR A 27 3.95 -0.60 8.51
N LEU A 28 4.51 -1.40 9.42
CA LEU A 28 5.12 -0.90 10.65
C LEU A 28 6.42 -0.20 10.25
N LEU A 29 6.37 1.12 10.23
CA LEU A 29 7.45 1.98 9.73
C LEU A 29 7.50 3.23 10.61
N SER A 30 8.70 3.61 11.04
CA SER A 30 8.91 4.86 11.76
C SER A 30 8.85 6.06 10.83
N ASN A 31 8.70 7.26 11.41
CA ASN A 31 8.76 8.50 10.63
C ASN A 31 10.15 8.69 9.99
N ASP A 32 11.23 8.31 10.69
CA ASP A 32 12.59 8.43 10.17
C ASP A 32 12.82 7.49 8.97
N GLU A 33 12.30 6.26 9.05
CA GLU A 33 12.32 5.31 7.94
C GLU A 33 11.51 5.82 6.75
N LEU A 34 10.36 6.48 7.00
CA LEU A 34 9.56 7.12 5.96
C LEU A 34 10.35 8.24 5.27
N ASP A 35 11.00 9.10 6.05
CA ASP A 35 11.78 10.21 5.54
C ASP A 35 12.93 9.74 4.66
N VAL A 36 13.62 8.67 5.05
CA VAL A 36 14.68 8.05 4.23
C VAL A 36 14.12 7.56 2.90
N LEU A 37 12.97 6.88 2.89
CA LEU A 37 12.32 6.41 1.66
C LEU A 37 11.89 7.57 0.75
N VAL A 38 11.31 8.62 1.33
CA VAL A 38 10.86 9.82 0.59
C VAL A 38 12.05 10.54 -0.02
N LYS A 39 13.12 10.76 0.76
CA LYS A 39 14.36 11.38 0.27
C LYS A 39 14.97 10.57 -0.87
N ALA A 40 15.09 9.25 -0.70
CA ALA A 40 15.64 8.36 -1.72
C ALA A 40 14.78 8.33 -3.01
N PHE A 41 13.47 8.48 -2.90
CA PHE A 41 12.59 8.63 -4.06
C PHE A 41 12.79 9.98 -4.75
N LYS A 42 12.84 11.08 -3.97
CA LYS A 42 13.01 12.44 -4.51
C LYS A 42 14.35 12.68 -5.17
N ILE A 43 15.44 12.08 -4.66
CA ILE A 43 16.75 12.11 -5.34
C ILE A 43 16.65 11.49 -6.75
N ARG A 44 15.91 10.39 -6.88
CA ARG A 44 15.73 9.68 -8.16
C ARG A 44 14.69 10.33 -9.07
N LYS A 45 13.69 11.01 -8.50
CA LYS A 45 12.52 11.56 -9.19
C LYS A 45 12.13 12.92 -8.59
N PRO A 46 12.93 13.98 -8.80
CA PRO A 46 12.74 15.29 -8.14
C PRO A 46 11.36 15.91 -8.44
N GLU A 47 10.97 15.91 -9.71
CA GLU A 47 9.72 16.49 -10.21
C GLU A 47 8.45 15.68 -9.87
N SER A 48 8.61 14.47 -9.33
CA SER A 48 7.46 13.59 -9.08
C SER A 48 6.68 14.02 -7.84
N GLY A 49 5.38 14.28 -8.01
CA GLY A 49 4.48 14.61 -6.92
C GLY A 49 4.11 13.41 -6.02
N PHE A 50 3.34 13.69 -4.97
CA PHE A 50 2.92 12.72 -3.96
C PHE A 50 2.26 11.45 -4.54
N ARG A 51 1.46 11.57 -5.61
CA ARG A 51 0.80 10.41 -6.24
C ARG A 51 1.80 9.38 -6.78
N TYR A 52 2.92 9.83 -7.33
CA TYR A 52 3.98 8.96 -7.84
C TYR A 52 4.77 8.31 -6.70
N LEU A 53 5.05 9.06 -5.63
CA LEU A 53 5.65 8.52 -4.41
C LEU A 53 4.75 7.42 -3.81
N LEU A 54 3.45 7.70 -3.64
CA LEU A 54 2.50 6.74 -3.10
C LEU A 54 2.36 5.50 -3.99
N GLY A 55 2.37 5.67 -5.31
CA GLY A 55 2.42 4.56 -6.26
C GLY A 55 3.69 3.73 -6.10
N HIS A 56 4.86 4.38 -6.00
CA HIS A 56 6.13 3.71 -5.79
C HIS A 56 6.14 2.90 -4.48
N LEU A 57 5.69 3.48 -3.37
CA LEU A 57 5.60 2.77 -2.08
C LEU A 57 4.68 1.55 -2.18
N ARG A 58 3.50 1.70 -2.81
CA ARG A 58 2.55 0.58 -2.99
C ARG A 58 3.10 -0.54 -3.86
N CYS A 59 3.81 -0.21 -4.94
CA CYS A 59 4.47 -1.21 -5.79
C CYS A 59 5.56 -1.99 -5.04
N ASN A 60 6.17 -1.39 -4.01
CA ASN A 60 7.13 -2.04 -3.12
C ASN A 60 6.46 -2.72 -1.91
N GLY A 61 5.12 -2.85 -1.89
CA GLY A 61 4.39 -3.47 -0.80
C GLY A 61 4.27 -2.60 0.47
N ILE A 62 4.70 -1.34 0.42
CA ILE A 62 4.66 -0.40 1.54
C ILE A 62 3.31 0.33 1.54
N ARG A 63 2.56 0.18 2.63
CA ARG A 63 1.28 0.88 2.87
C ARG A 63 1.46 1.84 4.03
N ILE A 64 1.32 3.13 3.74
CA ILE A 64 1.33 4.24 4.72
C ILE A 64 -0.10 4.75 4.99
N GLN A 65 -0.30 5.42 6.13
CA GLN A 65 -1.58 5.99 6.61
C GLN A 65 -1.85 7.37 6.01
#